data_AF-K2PNE5-F1
#
_entry.id   AF-K2PNE5-F1
#
_cell.length_a   1.000
_cell.length_b   1.000
_cell.length_c   1.000
_cell.angle_alpha   90.00
_cell.angle_beta   90.00
_cell.angle_gamma   90.00
#
_symmetry.space_group_name_H-M   'P 1'
#
loop_
_entity.id
_entity.type
_entity.pdbx_description
1 polymer ?
#
loop_
_entity_poly.entity_id
_entity_poly.type
_entity_poly.pdbx_seq_one_letter_code
_entity_poly.pdbx_strand_id
1 'polypeptide(L)'
;MRNERYDFLHLPEEFHKKHKTCEFLLYQIEDFILKDEYKKLRTQTIDLESDLDLLDGENILDYLSRNGKSKEHNEIVTSHVLNALIADICQFLQIALFSSLQERLTVTFSLIRKPFVYDLIIILRLYLTEDFLEKFNTEDYFDTAKLSKDELIELINASENMLFTKSIKASDVYNFIFEYSDSDSLINMSNKALHPSTTRNKNNKTEIQNINFVFSTKESHKSQWDYIYRRLPFLLLYLNEILECVIFNHLEIDDEIYMSRLTERAKFLENNKN
;
A
#
# COMPACT_ATOMS: atom_id res chain seq x y z
N MET A 1 -5.87 -15.42 -7.84
CA MET A 1 -5.49 -16.32 -8.97
C MET A 1 -4.05 -16.73 -8.75
N ARG A 2 -3.77 -17.93 -8.23
CA ARG A 2 -2.42 -18.38 -7.84
C ARG A 2 -1.72 -19.29 -8.85
N ASN A 3 -2.23 -19.38 -10.07
CA ASN A 3 -1.69 -20.31 -11.07
C ASN A 3 -0.97 -19.54 -12.18
N GLU A 4 0.33 -19.79 -12.24
CA GLU A 4 1.29 -19.55 -13.32
C GLU A 4 0.69 -19.02 -14.63
N ARG A 5 0.83 -17.71 -14.85
CA ARG A 5 0.83 -17.14 -16.20
C ARG A 5 2.16 -16.43 -16.40
N TYR A 6 3.15 -17.14 -16.89
CA TYR A 6 4.36 -16.47 -17.42
C TYR A 6 4.32 -16.49 -18.95
N ASP A 7 3.34 -15.77 -19.50
CA ASP A 7 3.60 -15.03 -20.72
C ASP A 7 3.98 -13.62 -20.25
N PHE A 8 5.27 -13.28 -20.33
CA PHE A 8 5.74 -11.93 -19.97
C PHE A 8 5.30 -10.88 -20.99
N LEU A 9 4.53 -11.27 -22.01
CA LEU A 9 3.92 -10.41 -23.01
C LEU A 9 4.96 -9.49 -23.65
N HIS A 10 4.90 -8.19 -23.35
CA HIS A 10 5.78 -7.18 -23.92
C HIS A 10 6.91 -6.76 -22.97
N LEU A 11 6.95 -7.30 -21.74
CA LEU A 11 7.96 -6.93 -20.76
C LEU A 11 9.35 -7.45 -21.20
N PRO A 12 10.38 -6.60 -21.27
CA PRO A 12 11.76 -7.04 -21.55
C PRO A 12 12.31 -8.01 -20.50
N GLU A 13 13.12 -8.97 -20.94
CA GLU A 13 13.71 -10.04 -20.10
C GLU A 13 14.47 -9.51 -18.89
N GLU A 14 15.14 -8.36 -19.02
CA GLU A 14 15.88 -7.70 -17.93
C GLU A 14 15.02 -7.35 -16.71
N PHE A 15 13.69 -7.27 -16.87
CA PHE A 15 12.74 -6.96 -15.81
C PHE A 15 11.97 -8.16 -15.27
N HIS A 16 12.00 -9.32 -15.93
CA HIS A 16 11.18 -10.50 -15.58
C HIS A 16 11.39 -10.95 -14.13
N LYS A 17 12.64 -10.99 -13.69
CA LYS A 17 13.02 -11.37 -12.33
C LYS A 17 12.45 -10.43 -11.27
N LYS A 18 12.51 -9.12 -11.53
CA LYS A 18 11.97 -8.11 -10.62
C LYS A 18 10.45 -8.11 -10.63
N HIS A 19 9.83 -8.38 -11.77
CA HIS A 19 8.38 -8.59 -11.87
C HIS A 19 7.91 -9.77 -11.01
N LYS A 20 8.58 -10.93 -11.12
CA LYS A 20 8.33 -12.09 -10.27
C LYS A 20 8.47 -11.77 -8.79
N THR A 21 9.47 -10.97 -8.40
CA THR A 21 9.59 -10.49 -7.01
C THR A 21 8.39 -9.63 -6.60
N CYS A 22 7.93 -8.72 -7.46
CA CYS A 22 6.75 -7.91 -7.17
C CYS A 22 5.50 -8.78 -6.97
N GLU A 23 5.25 -9.74 -7.86
CA GLU A 23 4.10 -10.66 -7.74
C GLU A 23 4.18 -11.48 -6.44
N PHE A 24 5.35 -12.04 -6.12
CA PHE A 24 5.53 -12.80 -4.90
C PHE A 24 5.25 -11.96 -3.65
N LEU A 25 5.81 -10.75 -3.57
CA LEU A 25 5.56 -9.84 -2.44
C LEU A 25 4.08 -9.43 -2.37
N LEU A 26 3.41 -9.27 -3.52
CA LEU A 26 1.98 -9.01 -3.56
C LEU A 26 1.16 -10.20 -3.05
N TYR A 27 1.56 -11.43 -3.38
CA TYR A 27 0.91 -12.63 -2.84
C TYR A 27 1.02 -12.74 -1.31
N GLN A 28 2.14 -12.31 -0.75
CA GLN A 28 2.30 -12.23 0.70
C GLN A 28 1.37 -11.18 1.33
N ILE A 29 1.06 -10.09 0.62
CA ILE A 29 0.07 -9.09 1.06
C ILE A 29 -1.35 -9.66 0.92
N GLU A 30 -1.67 -10.33 -0.19
CA GLU A 30 -2.98 -10.96 -0.41
C GLU A 30 -3.32 -12.00 0.65
N ASP A 31 -2.31 -12.69 1.21
CA ASP A 31 -2.52 -13.65 2.28
C ASP A 31 -3.29 -13.06 3.46
N PHE A 32 -3.07 -11.79 3.80
CA PHE A 32 -3.76 -11.11 4.90
C PHE A 32 -5.29 -11.09 4.75
N ILE A 33 -5.79 -11.09 3.52
CA ILE A 33 -7.23 -11.06 3.24
C ILE A 33 -7.78 -12.44 2.82
N LEU A 34 -6.91 -13.40 2.47
CA LEU A 34 -7.31 -14.71 1.97
C LEU A 34 -7.17 -15.84 3.00
N LYS A 35 -6.11 -15.86 3.81
CA LYS A 35 -5.86 -16.96 4.75
C LYS A 35 -6.75 -16.85 5.98
N ASP A 36 -7.05 -18.01 6.56
CA ASP A 36 -7.92 -18.13 7.74
C ASP A 36 -7.24 -17.62 9.02
N GLU A 37 -5.91 -17.68 9.10
CA GLU A 37 -5.14 -17.13 10.22
C GLU A 37 -5.41 -15.63 10.46
N TYR A 38 -5.80 -14.90 9.41
CA TYR A 38 -6.14 -13.47 9.46
C TYR A 38 -7.66 -13.20 9.42
N LYS A 39 -8.50 -14.22 9.62
CA LYS A 39 -9.97 -14.10 9.55
C LYS A 39 -10.53 -13.02 10.48
N LYS A 40 -9.85 -12.73 11.60
CA LYS A 40 -10.24 -11.68 12.55
C LYS A 40 -10.23 -10.26 11.94
N LEU A 41 -9.55 -10.02 10.82
CA LEU A 41 -9.70 -8.76 10.06
C LEU A 41 -11.09 -8.61 9.44
N ARG A 42 -11.74 -9.73 9.09
CA ARG A 42 -13.03 -9.77 8.38
C ARG A 42 -14.21 -10.06 9.30
N THR A 43 -13.97 -10.75 10.40
CA THR A 43 -15.03 -11.20 11.31
C THR A 43 -14.57 -11.00 12.74
N GLN A 44 -15.26 -10.11 13.45
CA GLN A 44 -15.06 -9.85 14.87
C GLN A 44 -16.21 -10.49 15.67
N THR A 45 -15.93 -10.89 16.90
CA THR A 45 -16.94 -11.40 17.84
C THR A 45 -16.81 -10.60 19.12
N ILE A 46 -17.93 -10.09 19.61
CA ILE A 46 -17.99 -9.26 20.81
C ILE A 46 -18.88 -10.00 21.81
N ASP A 47 -18.34 -10.24 22.99
CA ASP A 47 -19.13 -10.75 24.11
C ASP A 47 -19.85 -9.58 24.78
N LEU A 48 -21.16 -9.72 24.93
CA LEU A 48 -22.01 -8.72 25.58
C LEU A 48 -22.51 -9.27 26.90
N GLU A 49 -22.35 -8.48 27.97
CA GLU A 49 -22.76 -8.85 29.33
C GLU A 49 -24.29 -8.88 29.49
N SER A 50 -25.01 -8.22 28.59
CA SER A 50 -26.47 -8.14 28.57
C SER A 50 -27.00 -8.32 27.15
N ASP A 51 -28.29 -8.57 27.03
CA ASP A 51 -28.98 -8.57 25.73
C ASP A 51 -28.74 -7.24 24.99
N LEU A 52 -28.63 -7.33 23.66
CA LEU A 52 -28.48 -6.19 22.76
C LEU A 52 -29.73 -5.31 22.80
N ASP A 53 -29.60 -4.11 23.36
CA ASP A 53 -30.61 -3.05 23.28
C ASP A 53 -30.21 -2.03 22.21
N LEU A 54 -30.38 -2.44 20.94
CA LEU A 54 -30.18 -1.59 19.77
C LEU A 54 -31.40 -0.69 19.58
N LEU A 55 -31.17 0.61 19.43
CA LEU A 55 -32.22 1.55 19.05
C LEU A 55 -32.62 1.32 17.58
N ASP A 56 -33.83 1.73 17.22
CA ASP A 56 -34.32 1.58 15.83
C ASP A 56 -33.42 2.36 14.86
N GLY A 57 -32.86 1.67 13.87
CA GLY A 57 -31.90 2.21 12.92
C GLY A 57 -30.45 2.35 13.42
N GLU A 58 -30.14 1.99 14.66
CA GLU A 58 -28.79 2.02 15.22
C GLU A 58 -27.95 0.85 14.69
N ASN A 59 -26.71 1.13 14.27
CA ASN A 59 -25.77 0.08 13.90
C ASN A 59 -24.90 -0.34 15.11
N ILE A 60 -24.15 -1.44 14.98
CA ILE A 60 -23.35 -1.98 16.10
C ILE A 60 -22.27 -1.00 16.58
N LEU A 61 -21.67 -0.19 15.70
CA LEU A 61 -20.66 0.80 16.06
C LEU A 61 -21.28 1.94 16.88
N ASP A 62 -22.46 2.41 16.48
CA ASP A 62 -23.21 3.42 17.21
C ASP A 62 -23.53 2.94 18.64
N TYR A 63 -23.97 1.68 18.77
CA TYR A 63 -24.23 1.04 20.06
C TYR A 63 -22.98 0.97 20.94
N LEU A 64 -21.84 0.55 20.38
CA LEU A 64 -20.59 0.46 21.14
C LEU A 64 -20.14 1.84 21.62
N SER A 65 -20.24 2.85 20.76
CA SER A 65 -19.91 4.24 21.09
C SER A 65 -20.81 4.77 22.22
N ARG A 66 -22.14 4.61 22.10
CA ARG A 66 -23.12 5.04 23.11
C ARG A 66 -22.91 4.39 24.47
N ASN A 67 -22.48 3.13 24.51
CA ASN A 67 -22.29 2.38 25.75
C ASN A 67 -20.85 2.47 26.30
N GLY A 68 -20.01 3.35 25.77
CA GLY A 68 -18.64 3.55 26.26
C GLY A 68 -17.70 2.37 25.99
N LYS A 69 -18.03 1.51 25.03
CA LYS A 69 -17.22 0.36 24.59
C LYS A 69 -16.22 0.77 23.51
N SER A 70 -15.41 1.79 23.81
CA SER A 70 -14.50 2.39 22.83
C SER A 70 -13.41 1.43 22.37
N LYS A 71 -13.01 0.46 23.20
CA LYS A 71 -11.99 -0.53 22.84
C LYS A 71 -12.49 -1.44 21.71
N GLU A 72 -13.63 -2.10 21.92
CA GLU A 72 -14.25 -3.00 20.95
C GLU A 72 -14.64 -2.25 19.67
N HIS A 73 -15.16 -1.03 19.82
CA HIS A 73 -15.43 -0.14 18.70
C HIS A 73 -14.18 0.09 17.84
N ASN A 74 -13.08 0.53 18.47
CA ASN A 74 -11.84 0.83 17.78
C ASN A 74 -11.23 -0.41 17.13
N GLU A 75 -11.31 -1.58 17.78
CA GLU A 75 -10.83 -2.85 17.23
C GLU A 75 -11.57 -3.24 15.94
N ILE A 76 -12.89 -3.06 15.89
CA ILE A 76 -13.71 -3.34 14.70
C ILE A 76 -13.37 -2.36 13.58
N VAL A 77 -13.35 -1.06 13.89
CA VAL A 77 -13.04 -0.03 12.89
C VAL A 77 -11.64 -0.26 12.31
N THR A 78 -10.65 -0.53 13.15
CA THR A 78 -9.27 -0.81 12.72
C THR A 78 -9.22 -2.04 11.82
N SER A 79 -9.85 -3.14 12.21
CA SER A 79 -9.92 -4.37 11.40
C SER A 79 -10.57 -4.12 10.04
N HIS A 80 -11.68 -3.38 10.03
CA HIS A 80 -12.42 -3.05 8.82
C HIS A 80 -11.60 -2.18 7.87
N VAL A 81 -10.99 -1.11 8.38
CA VAL A 81 -10.13 -0.21 7.60
C VAL A 81 -8.94 -0.97 7.02
N LEU A 82 -8.23 -1.76 7.83
CA LEU A 82 -7.09 -2.56 7.37
C LEU A 82 -7.51 -3.54 6.28
N ASN A 83 -8.57 -4.33 6.50
CA ASN A 83 -9.06 -5.30 5.52
C ASN A 83 -9.43 -4.64 4.19
N ALA A 84 -10.14 -3.50 4.23
CA ALA A 84 -10.56 -2.77 3.05
C ALA A 84 -9.38 -2.17 2.28
N LEU A 85 -8.43 -1.54 2.98
CA LEU A 85 -7.24 -0.94 2.35
C LEU A 85 -6.32 -2.00 1.75
N ILE A 86 -6.10 -3.13 2.44
CA ILE A 86 -5.28 -4.22 1.90
C ILE A 86 -5.93 -4.81 0.65
N ALA A 87 -7.25 -4.99 0.65
CA ALA A 87 -7.97 -5.47 -0.53
C ALA A 87 -7.88 -4.49 -1.71
N ASP A 88 -7.99 -3.19 -1.46
CA ASP A 88 -7.84 -2.16 -2.48
C ASP A 88 -6.41 -2.13 -3.05
N ILE A 89 -5.39 -2.13 -2.17
CA ILE A 89 -3.97 -2.26 -2.54
C ILE A 89 -3.76 -3.47 -3.46
N CYS A 90 -4.29 -4.64 -3.09
CA CYS A 90 -4.14 -5.86 -3.87
C CYS A 90 -4.73 -5.69 -5.28
N GLN A 91 -5.96 -5.18 -5.40
CA GLN A 91 -6.62 -4.98 -6.69
C GLN A 91 -5.86 -4.01 -7.58
N PHE A 92 -5.46 -2.85 -7.04
CA PHE A 92 -4.71 -1.85 -7.80
C PHE A 92 -3.35 -2.38 -8.27
N LEU A 93 -2.60 -3.05 -7.40
CA LEU A 93 -1.27 -3.56 -7.74
C LEU A 93 -1.32 -4.75 -8.70
N GLN A 94 -2.29 -5.66 -8.56
CA GLN A 94 -2.48 -6.76 -9.51
C GLN A 94 -2.72 -6.21 -10.93
N ILE A 95 -3.65 -5.27 -11.07
CA ILE A 95 -3.98 -4.68 -12.37
C ILE A 95 -2.81 -3.82 -12.89
N ALA A 96 -2.07 -3.13 -12.01
CA ALA A 96 -0.90 -2.35 -12.39
C ALA A 96 0.23 -3.22 -12.95
N LEU A 97 0.54 -4.33 -12.27
CA LEU A 97 1.55 -5.31 -12.71
C LEU A 97 1.14 -5.94 -14.04
N PHE A 98 -0.12 -6.36 -14.17
CA PHE A 98 -0.63 -6.91 -15.42
C PHE A 98 -0.60 -5.90 -16.57
N SER A 99 -0.98 -4.65 -16.31
CA SER A 99 -0.89 -3.55 -17.29
C SER A 99 0.55 -3.29 -17.72
N SER A 100 1.51 -3.47 -16.81
CA SER A 100 2.94 -3.32 -17.11
C SER A 100 3.44 -4.37 -18.08
N LEU A 101 2.99 -5.63 -17.95
CA LEU A 101 3.27 -6.70 -18.92
C LEU A 101 2.74 -6.36 -20.31
N GLN A 102 1.60 -5.67 -20.37
CA GLN A 102 0.94 -5.26 -21.61
C GLN A 102 1.51 -3.97 -22.23
N GLU A 103 2.62 -3.42 -21.73
CA GLU A 103 3.19 -2.13 -22.16
C GLU A 103 2.22 -0.93 -21.92
N ARG A 104 1.20 -1.09 -21.07
CA ARG A 104 0.21 -0.05 -20.74
C ARG A 104 0.71 0.83 -19.59
N LEU A 105 1.87 1.46 -19.79
CA LEU A 105 2.62 2.10 -18.70
C LEU A 105 1.92 3.32 -18.10
N THR A 106 1.20 4.11 -18.90
CA THR A 106 0.31 5.16 -18.36
C THR A 106 -0.66 4.61 -17.33
N VAL A 107 -1.32 3.49 -17.65
CA VAL A 107 -2.26 2.82 -16.74
C VAL A 107 -1.55 2.28 -15.52
N THR A 108 -0.39 1.64 -15.69
CA THR A 108 0.43 1.15 -14.57
C THR A 108 0.75 2.27 -13.57
N PHE A 109 1.28 3.41 -14.04
CA PHE A 109 1.63 4.53 -13.18
C PHE A 109 0.43 5.20 -12.51
N SER A 110 -0.71 5.27 -13.21
CA SER A 110 -1.96 5.74 -12.62
C SER A 110 -2.44 4.85 -11.47
N LEU A 111 -2.31 3.52 -11.62
CA LEU A 111 -2.79 2.56 -10.63
C LEU A 111 -1.88 2.45 -9.40
N ILE A 112 -0.55 2.35 -9.57
CA ILE A 112 0.38 2.24 -8.43
C ILE A 112 0.36 3.47 -7.52
N ARG A 113 -0.15 4.62 -8.00
CA ARG A 113 -0.26 5.83 -7.19
C ARG A 113 -1.12 5.59 -5.95
N LYS A 114 -2.26 4.92 -6.10
CA LYS A 114 -3.23 4.78 -5.00
C LYS A 114 -2.66 4.03 -3.78
N PRO A 115 -2.08 2.82 -3.97
CA PRO A 115 -1.47 2.04 -2.90
C PRO A 115 -0.40 2.78 -2.10
N PHE A 116 0.48 3.53 -2.77
CA PHE A 116 1.67 4.10 -2.12
C PHE A 116 1.51 5.57 -1.70
N VAL A 117 0.74 6.37 -2.43
CA VAL A 117 0.57 7.80 -2.14
C VAL A 117 -0.59 8.04 -1.17
N TYR A 118 -1.59 7.15 -1.14
CA TYR A 118 -2.78 7.31 -0.30
C TYR A 118 -2.94 6.17 0.70
N ASP A 119 -3.09 4.92 0.26
CA ASP A 119 -3.48 3.83 1.16
C ASP A 119 -2.41 3.54 2.21
N LEU A 120 -1.13 3.54 1.82
CA LEU A 120 0.01 3.45 2.74
C LEU A 120 -0.05 4.53 3.83
N ILE A 121 -0.38 5.77 3.48
CA ILE A 121 -0.45 6.87 4.45
C ILE A 121 -1.59 6.64 5.44
N ILE A 122 -2.75 6.18 4.96
CA ILE A 122 -3.87 5.85 5.83
C ILE A 122 -3.49 4.72 6.80
N ILE A 123 -2.83 3.66 6.33
CA ILE A 123 -2.35 2.55 7.17
C ILE A 123 -1.36 3.04 8.24
N LEU A 124 -0.39 3.87 7.85
CA LEU A 124 0.60 4.41 8.79
C LEU A 124 -0.06 5.32 9.83
N ARG A 125 -0.96 6.22 9.41
CA ARG A 125 -1.67 7.12 10.33
C ARG A 125 -2.57 6.36 11.30
N LEU A 126 -3.27 5.33 10.82
CA LEU A 126 -4.11 4.47 11.66
C LEU A 126 -3.34 3.87 12.84
N TYR A 127 -2.04 3.61 12.65
CA TYR A 127 -1.22 2.91 13.64
C TYR A 127 -0.24 3.82 14.41
N LEU A 128 0.22 4.91 13.79
CA LEU A 128 1.26 5.79 14.34
C LEU A 128 0.73 7.17 14.76
N THR A 129 -0.55 7.46 14.55
CA THR A 129 -1.17 8.73 14.94
C THR A 129 -2.29 8.49 15.94
N GLU A 130 -2.12 8.97 17.17
CA GLU A 130 -3.03 8.68 18.30
C GLU A 130 -4.47 9.15 18.07
N ASP A 131 -4.66 10.28 17.38
CA ASP A 131 -5.97 10.89 17.15
C ASP A 131 -6.69 10.39 15.88
N PHE A 132 -6.08 9.47 15.12
CA PHE A 132 -6.61 9.07 13.81
C PHE A 132 -8.02 8.48 13.93
N LEU A 133 -8.22 7.51 14.84
CA LEU A 133 -9.52 6.88 15.01
C LEU A 133 -10.57 7.85 15.57
N GLU A 134 -10.19 8.72 16.50
CA GLU A 134 -11.12 9.73 17.02
C GLU A 134 -11.64 10.61 15.89
N LYS A 135 -10.74 11.19 15.09
CA LYS A 135 -11.09 12.06 13.97
C LYS A 135 -11.87 11.32 12.88
N PHE A 136 -11.43 10.10 12.54
CA PHE A 136 -12.12 9.27 11.55
C PHE A 136 -13.58 9.00 11.90
N ASN A 137 -13.90 8.87 13.20
CA ASN A 137 -15.26 8.57 13.66
C ASN A 137 -16.12 9.81 13.95
N THR A 138 -15.52 11.00 14.10
CA THR A 138 -16.22 12.19 14.63
C THR A 138 -16.18 13.42 13.73
N GLU A 139 -15.24 13.50 12.78
CA GLU A 139 -15.05 14.67 11.92
C GLU A 139 -15.52 14.42 10.47
N ASP A 140 -16.59 15.08 10.05
CA ASP A 140 -17.17 14.96 8.69
C ASP A 140 -16.21 15.34 7.55
N TYR A 141 -15.20 16.18 7.83
CA TYR A 141 -14.25 16.71 6.84
C TYR A 141 -12.83 16.15 7.00
N PHE A 142 -12.67 15.08 7.77
CA PHE A 142 -11.36 14.47 8.00
C PHE A 142 -10.83 13.82 6.74
N ASP A 143 -9.76 14.40 6.19
CA ASP A 143 -9.03 13.81 5.07
C ASP A 143 -7.99 12.81 5.60
N THR A 144 -8.28 11.54 5.39
CA THR A 144 -7.52 10.41 5.93
C THR A 144 -6.12 10.29 5.33
N ALA A 145 -5.84 10.87 4.17
CA ALA A 145 -4.54 10.79 3.50
C ALA A 145 -3.77 12.11 3.47
N LYS A 146 -4.42 13.24 3.79
CA LYS A 146 -3.79 14.55 3.72
C LYS A 146 -2.93 14.84 4.95
N LEU A 147 -1.67 15.15 4.67
CA LEU A 147 -0.67 15.62 5.62
C LEU A 147 0.10 16.79 5.00
N SER A 148 0.61 17.69 5.83
CA SER A 148 1.67 18.61 5.43
C SER A 148 2.95 17.83 5.11
N LYS A 149 3.91 18.50 4.47
CA LYS A 149 5.21 17.88 4.12
C LYS A 149 5.94 17.39 5.39
N ASP A 150 5.94 18.20 6.44
CA ASP A 150 6.69 17.90 7.65
C ASP A 150 6.03 16.74 8.42
N GLU A 151 4.70 16.73 8.57
CA GLU A 151 3.96 15.61 9.17
C GLU A 151 4.17 14.30 8.38
N LEU A 152 4.20 14.37 7.04
CA LEU A 152 4.48 13.21 6.20
C LEU A 152 5.89 12.66 6.43
N ILE A 153 6.90 13.54 6.52
CA ILE A 153 8.28 13.13 6.80
C ILE A 153 8.38 12.49 8.19
N GLU A 154 7.75 13.09 9.20
CA GLU A 154 7.71 12.55 10.56
C GLU A 154 7.06 11.17 10.60
N LEU A 155 5.92 11.00 9.92
CA LEU A 155 5.21 9.73 9.84
C LEU A 155 6.06 8.62 9.18
N ILE A 156 6.71 8.93 8.06
CA ILE A 156 7.58 7.96 7.37
C ILE A 156 8.80 7.64 8.22
N ASN A 157 9.40 8.62 8.91
CA ASN A 157 10.51 8.38 9.84
C ASN A 157 10.10 7.49 11.02
N ALA A 158 8.92 7.69 11.59
CA ALA A 158 8.40 6.86 12.67
C ALA A 158 8.24 5.39 12.23
N SER A 159 7.87 5.17 10.96
CA SER A 159 7.72 3.83 10.39
C SER A 159 9.03 3.03 10.28
N GLU A 160 10.20 3.67 10.26
CA GLU A 160 11.50 2.95 10.13
C GLU A 160 11.74 2.00 11.32
N ASN A 161 11.25 2.36 12.51
CA ASN A 161 11.39 1.52 13.70
C ASN A 161 10.55 0.23 13.63
N MET A 162 9.52 0.20 12.79
CA MET A 162 8.66 -0.97 12.57
C MET A 162 9.33 -2.02 11.66
N LEU A 163 10.36 -1.62 10.92
CA LEU A 163 10.95 -2.45 9.87
C LEU A 163 11.90 -3.50 10.45
N PHE A 164 11.76 -4.72 9.95
CA PHE A 164 12.71 -5.80 10.19
C PHE A 164 13.99 -5.58 9.36
N THR A 165 13.83 -5.23 8.08
CA THR A 165 14.95 -4.99 7.17
C THR A 165 15.57 -3.62 7.41
N LYS A 166 16.66 -3.58 8.18
CA LYS A 166 17.34 -2.33 8.58
C LYS A 166 18.00 -1.54 7.44
N SER A 167 18.13 -2.14 6.25
CA SER A 167 18.62 -1.47 5.05
C SER A 167 17.55 -0.61 4.35
N ILE A 168 16.27 -0.77 4.69
CA ILE A 168 15.21 0.13 4.21
C ILE A 168 15.25 1.38 5.08
N LYS A 169 15.51 2.54 4.47
CA LYS A 169 15.53 3.83 5.17
C LYS A 169 14.28 4.63 4.88
N ALA A 170 13.75 5.30 5.90
CA ALA A 170 12.62 6.21 5.76
C ALA A 170 12.87 7.28 4.68
N SER A 171 14.10 7.81 4.64
CA SER A 171 14.52 8.76 3.61
C SER A 171 14.41 8.20 2.19
N ASP A 172 14.76 6.93 1.97
CA ASP A 172 14.65 6.29 0.66
C ASP A 172 13.18 6.11 0.26
N VAL A 173 12.32 5.67 1.20
CA VAL A 173 10.87 5.55 0.96
C VAL A 173 10.27 6.90 0.61
N TYR A 174 10.57 7.93 1.40
CA TYR A 174 10.09 9.29 1.17
C TYR A 174 10.56 9.81 -0.19
N ASN A 175 11.85 9.65 -0.52
CA ASN A 175 12.41 10.10 -1.78
C ASN A 175 11.76 9.40 -2.98
N PHE A 176 11.53 8.09 -2.88
CA PHE A 176 10.97 7.33 -4.00
C PHE A 176 9.50 7.65 -4.24
N ILE A 177 8.74 7.96 -3.20
CA ILE A 177 7.29 8.19 -3.32
C ILE A 177 6.96 9.68 -3.48
N PHE A 178 7.47 10.53 -2.60
CA PHE A 178 6.91 11.86 -2.32
C PHE A 178 7.81 13.05 -2.68
N GLU A 179 9.09 12.84 -2.97
CA GLU A 179 10.01 13.95 -3.21
C GLU A 179 9.69 14.70 -4.52
N TYR A 180 9.09 15.89 -4.38
CA TYR A 180 8.70 16.70 -5.54
C TYR A 180 9.88 17.25 -6.33
N SER A 181 11.05 17.41 -5.70
CA SER A 181 12.24 17.87 -6.40
C SER A 181 12.86 16.81 -7.33
N ASP A 182 12.63 15.53 -7.05
CA ASP A 182 13.07 14.41 -7.87
C ASP A 182 12.03 14.13 -8.98
N SER A 183 12.41 14.34 -10.24
CA SER A 183 11.53 14.08 -11.39
C SER A 183 11.07 12.63 -11.48
N ASP A 184 11.84 11.72 -10.90
CA ASP A 184 11.58 10.29 -10.88
C ASP A 184 10.83 9.86 -9.62
N SER A 185 10.40 10.74 -8.71
CA SER A 185 9.53 10.30 -7.61
C SER A 185 8.18 9.79 -8.12
N LEU A 186 7.56 8.87 -7.39
CA LEU A 186 6.31 8.25 -7.80
C LEU A 186 5.19 9.28 -7.98
N ILE A 187 5.15 10.29 -7.12
CA ILE A 187 4.18 11.39 -7.24
C ILE A 187 4.36 12.14 -8.56
N ASN A 188 5.60 12.38 -8.98
CA ASN A 188 5.89 13.07 -10.24
C ASN A 188 5.62 12.19 -11.46
N MET A 189 5.99 10.92 -11.43
CA MET A 189 5.74 9.97 -12.50
C MET A 189 4.24 9.70 -12.69
N SER A 190 3.51 9.48 -11.60
CA SER A 190 2.05 9.29 -11.65
C SER A 190 1.31 10.58 -12.05
N ASN A 191 1.82 11.77 -11.70
CA ASN A 191 1.27 13.03 -12.21
C ASN A 191 1.38 13.13 -13.74
N LYS A 192 2.51 12.72 -14.33
CA LYS A 192 2.68 12.66 -15.80
C LYS A 192 1.76 11.62 -16.45
N ALA A 193 1.47 10.53 -15.75
CA ALA A 193 0.51 9.53 -16.23
C ALA A 193 -0.94 10.04 -16.20
N LEU A 194 -1.33 10.76 -15.14
CA LEU A 194 -2.72 11.19 -14.91
C LEU A 194 -3.08 12.50 -15.61
N HIS A 195 -2.11 13.41 -15.81
CA HIS A 195 -2.37 14.73 -16.32
C HIS A 195 -1.81 14.89 -17.75
N PRO A 196 -2.62 15.36 -18.72
CA PRO A 196 -2.14 15.66 -20.07
C PRO A 196 -1.00 16.69 -20.09
N SER A 197 -1.01 17.61 -19.12
CA SER A 197 0.05 18.60 -18.93
C SER A 197 0.30 18.85 -17.44
N THR A 198 1.57 18.95 -17.05
CA THR A 198 2.06 19.28 -15.72
C THR A 198 2.79 20.62 -15.78
N THR A 199 2.30 21.62 -15.06
CA THR A 199 2.83 23.00 -15.10
C THR A 199 3.25 23.54 -13.73
N ARG A 200 2.76 22.92 -12.64
CA ARG A 200 2.93 23.41 -11.27
C ARG A 200 4.30 23.11 -10.68
N ASN A 201 4.91 21.98 -11.05
CA ASN A 201 6.25 21.61 -10.60
C ASN A 201 7.22 21.68 -11.79
N LYS A 202 8.33 22.42 -11.62
CA LYS A 202 9.33 22.60 -12.67
C LYS A 202 10.02 21.27 -13.02
N ASN A 203 10.22 20.38 -12.05
CA ASN A 203 10.95 19.13 -12.23
C ASN A 203 10.15 18.05 -12.96
N ASN A 204 8.83 18.22 -13.06
CA ASN A 204 7.98 17.31 -13.83
C ASN A 204 7.24 18.03 -14.96
N LYS A 205 7.66 19.26 -15.32
CA LYS A 205 6.96 20.11 -16.27
C LYS A 205 6.92 19.46 -17.65
N THR A 206 5.74 19.46 -18.29
CA THR A 206 5.59 18.98 -19.66
C THR A 206 6.38 19.86 -20.63
N GLU A 207 7.09 19.21 -21.55
CA GLU A 207 7.86 19.87 -22.59
C GLU A 207 6.97 20.55 -23.63
N ILE A 208 7.55 21.45 -24.42
CA ILE A 208 6.86 22.11 -25.53
C ILE A 208 6.42 21.05 -26.54
N GLN A 209 5.17 21.14 -27.03
CA GLN A 209 4.57 20.19 -27.98
C GLN A 209 4.51 18.74 -27.47
N ASN A 210 4.46 18.53 -26.15
CA ASN A 210 4.32 17.21 -25.53
C ASN A 210 3.00 17.09 -24.74
N ILE A 211 2.42 15.88 -24.66
CA ILE A 211 1.25 15.56 -23.83
C ILE A 211 1.62 14.41 -22.88
N ASN A 212 2.61 14.66 -22.02
CA ASN A 212 3.18 13.72 -21.05
C ASN A 212 3.19 12.26 -21.57
N PHE A 213 2.62 11.32 -20.80
CA PHE A 213 2.73 9.91 -21.13
C PHE A 213 1.91 9.48 -22.35
N VAL A 214 0.97 10.31 -22.81
CA VAL A 214 0.23 10.06 -24.07
C VAL A 214 1.18 9.98 -25.25
N PHE A 215 2.29 10.74 -25.22
CA PHE A 215 3.32 10.73 -26.26
C PHE A 215 4.56 9.91 -25.86
N SER A 216 4.45 9.00 -24.89
CA SER A 216 5.56 8.09 -24.55
C SER A 216 5.96 7.26 -25.76
N THR A 217 7.26 7.22 -26.05
CA THR A 217 7.84 6.38 -27.09
C THR A 217 8.30 5.03 -26.53
N LYS A 218 8.76 4.12 -27.39
CA LYS A 218 9.38 2.85 -26.95
C LYS A 218 10.60 3.08 -26.04
N GLU A 219 11.40 4.10 -26.32
CA GLU A 219 12.53 4.49 -25.47
C GLU A 219 12.05 4.98 -24.11
N SER A 220 10.95 5.73 -24.07
CA SER A 220 10.30 6.17 -22.83
C SER A 220 9.74 5.00 -22.03
N HIS A 221 9.18 3.99 -22.71
CA HIS A 221 8.67 2.79 -22.06
C HIS A 221 9.80 2.01 -21.36
N LYS A 222 10.99 1.95 -21.96
CA LYS A 222 12.14 1.32 -21.33
C LYS A 222 12.55 2.00 -20.02
N SER A 223 12.64 3.33 -20.00
CA SER A 223 12.97 4.07 -18.76
C SER A 223 11.85 3.99 -17.72
N GLN A 224 10.60 3.95 -18.17
CA GLN A 224 9.43 3.75 -17.31
C GLN A 224 9.40 2.36 -16.66
N TRP A 225 9.69 1.28 -17.40
CA TRP A 225 9.84 -0.05 -16.82
C TRP A 225 11.03 -0.12 -15.87
N ASP A 226 12.17 0.44 -16.26
CA ASP A 226 13.36 0.50 -15.41
C ASP A 226 13.05 1.20 -14.08
N TYR A 227 12.32 2.32 -14.13
CA TYR A 227 11.80 2.96 -12.92
C TYR A 227 10.95 2.00 -12.07
N ILE A 228 9.89 1.42 -12.65
CA ILE A 228 8.95 0.55 -11.94
C ILE A 228 9.73 -0.57 -11.26
N TYR A 229 10.55 -1.31 -12.00
CA TYR A 229 11.18 -2.50 -11.47
C TYR A 229 12.42 -2.21 -10.64
N ARG A 230 12.99 -1.00 -10.67
CA ARG A 230 14.02 -0.58 -9.71
C ARG A 230 13.43 -0.23 -8.35
N ARG A 231 12.21 0.33 -8.30
CA ARG A 231 11.60 0.87 -7.07
C ARG A 231 10.53 -0.04 -6.47
N LEU A 232 9.65 -0.61 -7.29
CA LEU A 232 8.47 -1.34 -6.84
C LEU A 232 8.78 -2.57 -5.97
N PRO A 233 9.81 -3.40 -6.24
CA PRO A 233 10.18 -4.48 -5.33
C PRO A 233 10.54 -3.99 -3.93
N PHE A 234 11.26 -2.87 -3.84
CA PHE A 234 11.63 -2.25 -2.56
C PHE A 234 10.39 -1.70 -1.84
N LEU A 235 9.52 -1.00 -2.55
CA LEU A 235 8.28 -0.44 -1.98
C LEU A 235 7.31 -1.53 -1.51
N LEU A 236 7.21 -2.64 -2.25
CA LEU A 236 6.42 -3.80 -1.87
C LEU A 236 6.99 -4.54 -0.66
N LEU A 237 8.32 -4.61 -0.53
CA LEU A 237 8.95 -5.18 0.66
C LEU A 237 8.68 -4.30 1.88
N TYR A 238 8.84 -2.98 1.74
CA TYR A 238 8.49 -2.03 2.79
C TYR A 238 7.01 -2.16 3.19
N LEU A 239 6.09 -2.20 2.21
CA LEU A 239 4.65 -2.36 2.48
C LEU A 239 4.35 -3.70 3.18
N ASN A 240 5.01 -4.79 2.80
CA ASN A 240 4.89 -6.07 3.50
C ASN A 240 5.29 -5.93 4.97
N GLU A 241 6.46 -5.36 5.27
CA GLU A 241 6.93 -5.25 6.65
C GLU A 241 6.05 -4.33 7.51
N ILE A 242 5.54 -3.23 6.94
CA ILE A 242 4.56 -2.37 7.63
C ILE A 242 3.28 -3.15 7.94
N LEU A 243 2.72 -3.85 6.96
CA LEU A 243 1.51 -4.64 7.16
C LEU A 243 1.73 -5.80 8.14
N GLU A 244 2.88 -6.46 8.10
CA GLU A 244 3.27 -7.48 9.07
C GLU A 244 3.28 -6.90 10.49
N CYS A 245 3.96 -5.78 10.72
CA CYS A 245 3.99 -5.15 12.04
C CYS A 245 2.58 -4.75 12.52
N VAL A 246 1.80 -4.07 11.67
CA VAL A 246 0.47 -3.56 12.03
C VAL A 246 -0.51 -4.70 12.31
N ILE A 247 -0.59 -5.70 11.42
CA ILE A 247 -1.57 -6.79 11.52
C ILE A 247 -1.21 -7.74 12.66
N PHE A 248 0.07 -8.08 12.82
CA PHE A 248 0.48 -9.03 13.85
C PHE A 248 0.27 -8.44 15.24
N ASN A 249 0.55 -7.15 15.43
CA ASN A 249 0.23 -6.49 16.70
C ASN A 249 -1.29 -6.37 16.91
N HIS A 250 -2.04 -5.95 15.89
CA HIS A 250 -3.49 -5.76 16.01
C HIS A 250 -4.27 -7.05 16.30
N LEU A 251 -3.85 -8.17 15.71
CA LEU A 251 -4.54 -9.46 15.87
C LEU A 251 -3.90 -10.39 16.89
N GLU A 252 -2.78 -9.97 17.51
CA GLU A 252 -1.96 -10.79 18.41
C GLU A 252 -1.55 -12.12 17.76
N ILE A 253 -1.03 -12.07 16.53
CA ILE A 253 -0.62 -13.25 15.76
C ILE A 253 0.67 -13.83 16.33
N ASP A 254 0.75 -15.16 16.38
CA ASP A 254 1.92 -15.90 16.83
C ASP A 254 3.17 -15.63 15.97
N ASP A 255 4.32 -15.46 16.65
CA ASP A 255 5.64 -15.29 16.05
C ASP A 255 6.01 -16.44 15.09
N GLU A 256 5.47 -17.65 15.28
CA GLU A 256 5.68 -18.79 14.36
C GLU A 256 5.18 -18.48 12.94
N ILE A 257 4.02 -17.83 12.81
CA ILE A 257 3.47 -17.43 11.51
C ILE A 257 4.36 -16.36 10.88
N TYR A 258 4.88 -15.42 11.68
CA TYR A 258 5.79 -14.38 11.21
C TYR A 258 7.09 -15.00 10.66
N MET A 259 7.70 -15.90 11.44
CA MET A 259 8.92 -16.60 11.05
C MET A 259 8.74 -17.46 9.80
N SER A 260 7.57 -18.09 9.64
CA SER A 260 7.23 -18.85 8.43
C SER A 260 7.24 -17.96 7.18
N ARG A 261 6.61 -16.78 7.25
CA ARG A 261 6.58 -15.80 6.14
C ARG A 261 7.95 -15.25 5.79
N LEU A 262 8.78 -14.95 6.79
CA LEU A 262 10.17 -14.52 6.59
C LEU A 262 10.99 -15.62 5.91
N THR A 263 10.81 -16.86 6.34
CA THR A 263 11.51 -18.02 5.76
C THR A 263 11.09 -18.25 4.31
N GLU A 264 9.80 -18.15 3.99
CA GLU A 264 9.29 -18.23 2.62
C GLU A 264 9.87 -17.13 1.74
N ARG A 265 9.87 -15.89 2.21
CA ARG A 265 10.45 -14.73 1.52
C ARG A 265 11.94 -14.92 1.26
N ALA A 266 12.71 -15.34 2.26
CA ALA A 266 14.14 -15.60 2.12
C ALA A 266 14.42 -16.67 1.04
N LYS A 267 13.71 -17.81 1.10
CA LYS A 267 13.83 -18.89 0.11
C LYS A 267 13.49 -18.41 -1.31
N PHE A 268 12.40 -17.64 -1.46
CA PHE A 268 12.02 -17.10 -2.76
C PHE A 268 13.11 -16.16 -3.31
N LEU A 269 13.61 -15.23 -2.49
CA LEU A 269 14.61 -14.26 -2.91
C LEU A 269 15.97 -14.91 -3.22
N GLU A 270 16.35 -15.98 -2.52
CA GLU A 270 17.54 -16.78 -2.83
C GLU A 270 17.39 -17.52 -4.17
N ASN A 271 16.26 -18.19 -4.39
CA ASN A 271 16.00 -18.90 -5.64
C ASN A 271 15.89 -17.94 -6.84
N ASN A 272 15.33 -16.75 -6.60
CA ASN A 272 15.20 -15.72 -7.60
C ASN A 272 16.48 -14.87 -7.74
N LYS A 273 17.60 -15.15 -7.03
CA LYS A 273 18.92 -14.50 -7.21
C LYS A 273 19.80 -15.18 -8.25
N ASN A 274 19.63 -16.48 -8.45
CA ASN A 274 20.23 -17.22 -9.58
C ASN A 274 19.46 -16.94 -10.89
#